data_AF-A0A1W1Z037-F1
#
_entry.id   AF-A0A1W1Z037-F1
#
_cell.length_a   1.000
_cell.length_b   1.000
_cell.length_c   1.000
_cell.angle_alpha   90.00
_cell.angle_beta   90.00
_cell.angle_gamma   90.00
#
_symmetry.space_group_name_H-M   'P 1'
#
loop_
_entity.id
_entity.type
_entity.pdbx_description
1 polymer ?
#
loop_
_entity_poly.entity_id
_entity_poly.type
_entity_poly.pdbx_seq_one_letter_code
_entity_poly.pdbx_strand_id
1 'polypeptide(L)'
;MPQTNRHPVDELVDVKARIAELTKREKALKEQVIEMIGDRDAVGGDENIATVALQSRKSLDRKGLEKRFGKDVIAGFDRESVPFYVVRTTPRVADAA
;
A
#
# COMPACT_ATOMS: atom_id res chain seq x y z
N MET A 1 -26.56 -23.57 -14.56
CA MET A 1 -25.50 -22.68 -15.07
C MET A 1 -24.17 -23.33 -14.75
N PRO A 2 -23.33 -23.74 -15.72
CA PRO A 2 -22.07 -24.37 -15.37
C PRO A 2 -21.15 -23.28 -14.81
N GLN A 3 -20.89 -23.33 -13.50
CA GLN A 3 -19.78 -22.60 -12.90
C GLN A 3 -18.52 -23.29 -13.41
N THR A 4 -17.90 -22.72 -14.45
CA THR A 4 -16.57 -23.11 -14.87
C THR A 4 -15.66 -22.91 -13.65
N ASN A 5 -15.15 -24.01 -13.09
CA ASN A 5 -14.08 -24.01 -12.11
C ASN A 5 -12.86 -23.33 -12.76
N ARG A 6 -12.81 -22.01 -12.71
CA ARG A 6 -11.68 -21.24 -13.19
C ARG A 6 -10.52 -21.53 -12.24
N HIS A 7 -9.33 -21.67 -12.78
CA HIS A 7 -8.20 -22.06 -11.97
C HIS A 7 -7.92 -20.94 -10.95
N PRO A 8 -7.69 -21.22 -9.65
CA PRO A 8 -7.53 -20.19 -8.63
C PRO A 8 -6.42 -19.16 -8.93
N VAL A 9 -5.42 -19.54 -9.74
CA VAL A 9 -4.37 -18.63 -10.20
C VAL A 9 -4.92 -17.57 -11.18
N ASP A 10 -5.85 -17.94 -12.06
CA ASP A 10 -6.48 -17.00 -12.99
C ASP A 10 -7.37 -16.01 -12.24
N GLU A 11 -8.13 -16.50 -11.26
CA GLU A 11 -8.91 -15.63 -10.36
C GLU A 11 -8.01 -14.69 -9.55
N LEU A 12 -6.84 -15.17 -9.10
CA LEU A 12 -5.87 -14.34 -8.40
C LEU A 12 -5.30 -13.23 -9.30
N VAL A 13 -5.08 -13.50 -10.59
CA VAL A 13 -4.63 -12.48 -11.55
C VAL A 13 -5.70 -11.39 -11.72
N ASP A 14 -6.96 -11.79 -11.87
CA ASP A 14 -8.08 -10.84 -11.99
C ASP A 14 -8.25 -9.98 -10.72
N VAL A 15 -8.13 -10.59 -9.53
CA VAL A 15 -8.16 -9.86 -8.25
C VAL A 15 -7.00 -8.88 -8.15
N LYS A 16 -5.78 -9.27 -8.54
CA LYS A 16 -4.63 -8.36 -8.56
C LYS A 16 -4.83 -7.21 -9.53
N ALA A 17 -5.40 -7.47 -10.71
CA ALA A 17 -5.72 -6.42 -11.68
C ALA A 17 -6.76 -5.45 -11.10
N ARG A 18 -7.79 -5.95 -10.42
CA ARG A 18 -8.80 -5.11 -9.78
C ARG A 18 -8.23 -4.29 -8.63
N ILE A 19 -7.35 -4.86 -7.81
CA ILE A 19 -6.62 -4.11 -6.77
C ILE A 19 -5.81 -2.98 -7.40
N ALA A 20 -5.08 -3.25 -8.48
CA ALA A 20 -4.29 -2.23 -9.16
C ALA A 20 -5.14 -1.08 -9.69
N GLU A 21 -6.29 -1.38 -10.28
CA GLU A 21 -7.26 -0.38 -10.74
C GLU A 21 -7.82 0.45 -9.58
N LEU A 22 -8.23 -0.19 -8.49
CA LEU A 22 -8.76 0.48 -7.31
C LEU A 22 -7.70 1.36 -6.63
N THR A 23 -6.45 0.90 -6.52
CA THR A 23 -5.33 1.70 -6.00
C THR A 23 -5.05 2.91 -6.90
N LYS A 24 -5.13 2.75 -8.23
CA LYS A 24 -4.98 3.88 -9.15
C LYS A 24 -6.10 4.90 -8.95
N ARG A 25 -7.34 4.44 -8.81
CA ARG A 25 -8.50 5.31 -8.54
C ARG A 25 -8.39 6.01 -7.19
N GLU A 26 -7.99 5.30 -6.15
CA GLU A 26 -7.76 5.86 -4.81
C GLU A 26 -6.71 6.98 -4.88
N LYS A 27 -5.60 6.75 -5.58
CA LYS A 27 -4.56 7.77 -5.76
C LYS A 27 -5.11 9.02 -6.47
N ALA A 28 -5.85 8.84 -7.57
CA ALA A 28 -6.45 9.96 -8.29
C ALA A 28 -7.44 10.75 -7.42
N LEU A 29 -8.26 10.06 -6.61
CA LEU A 29 -9.18 10.71 -5.67
C LEU A 29 -8.44 11.47 -4.58
N LYS A 30 -7.33 10.93 -4.05
CA LYS A 30 -6.48 11.64 -3.08
C LYS A 30 -5.89 12.92 -3.67
N GLU A 31 -5.39 12.86 -4.90
CA GLU A 31 -4.87 14.04 -5.61
C GLU A 31 -5.96 15.09 -5.79
N GLN A 32 -7.17 14.69 -6.22
CA GLN A 32 -8.32 15.60 -6.33
C GLN A 32 -8.72 16.22 -4.98
N VAL A 33 -8.75 15.43 -3.91
CA VAL A 33 -9.06 15.94 -2.56
C VAL A 33 -8.00 16.95 -2.11
N ILE A 34 -6.71 16.69 -2.36
CA ILE A 34 -5.63 17.63 -2.05
C ILE A 34 -5.78 18.93 -2.85
N GLU A 35 -6.10 18.85 -4.15
CA GLU A 35 -6.37 20.02 -4.99
C GLU A 35 -7.59 20.83 -4.51
N MET A 36 -8.67 20.15 -4.10
CA MET A 36 -9.88 20.80 -3.57
C MET A 36 -9.64 21.48 -2.22
N ILE A 37 -8.74 20.93 -1.40
CA ILE A 37 -8.35 21.51 -0.11
C ILE A 37 -7.55 22.79 -0.32
N GLY A 38 -6.56 22.79 -1.23
CA GLY A 38 -5.71 23.95 -1.48
C GLY A 38 -5.02 24.45 -0.21
N ASP A 39 -5.27 25.70 0.17
CA ASP A 39 -4.73 26.34 1.38
C ASP A 39 -5.62 26.15 2.63
N ARG A 40 -6.70 25.38 2.53
CA ARG A 40 -7.62 25.12 3.66
C ARG A 40 -7.13 23.92 4.47
N ASP A 41 -7.60 23.81 5.71
CA ASP A 41 -7.24 22.66 6.56
C ASP A 41 -8.13 21.42 6.31
N ALA A 42 -9.29 21.60 5.65
CA ALA A 42 -10.27 20.55 5.41
C ALA A 42 -11.17 20.80 4.18
N VAL A 43 -11.71 19.73 3.60
CA VAL A 43 -12.79 19.75 2.62
C VAL A 43 -13.89 18.76 3.02
N GLY A 44 -15.14 19.19 2.98
CA GLY A 44 -16.31 18.36 3.28
C GLY A 44 -16.94 17.82 1.99
N GLY A 45 -17.29 16.53 1.99
CA GLY A 45 -18.25 15.92 1.08
C GLY A 45 -19.59 15.69 1.78
N ASP A 46 -20.57 15.16 1.04
CA ASP A 46 -21.94 14.97 1.55
C ASP A 46 -22.03 13.99 2.74
N GLU A 47 -21.14 12.99 2.78
CA GLU A 47 -21.14 11.95 3.82
C GLU A 47 -19.90 11.98 4.73
N ASN A 48 -18.80 12.62 4.32
CA ASN A 48 -17.50 12.56 5.01
C ASN A 48 -16.70 13.86 4.89
N ILE A 49 -15.81 14.14 5.86
CA ILE A 49 -14.89 15.29 5.83
C ILE A 49 -13.44 14.78 5.73
N ALA A 50 -12.67 15.33 4.79
CA ALA A 50 -11.25 15.06 4.66
C ALA A 50 -10.43 16.19 5.31
N THR A 51 -9.47 15.82 6.16
CA THR A 51 -8.49 16.72 6.80
C THR A 51 -7.08 16.34 6.36
N VAL A 52 -6.24 17.33 6.06
CA VAL A 52 -4.84 17.10 5.69
C VAL A 52 -3.95 17.54 6.83
N ALA A 53 -3.31 16.58 7.49
CA ALA A 53 -2.23 16.85 8.44
C ALA A 53 -0.88 16.62 7.73
N LEU A 54 -0.02 17.64 7.69
CA LEU A 54 1.34 17.49 7.19
C LEU A 54 2.15 16.62 8.17
N GLN A 55 2.21 15.31 7.90
CA GLN A 55 3.03 14.39 8.66
C GLN A 55 4.40 14.26 7.98
N SER A 56 5.43 14.84 8.58
CA SER A 56 6.82 14.58 8.19
C SER A 56 7.33 13.36 8.96
N ARG A 57 7.64 12.27 8.24
CA ARG A 57 8.42 11.16 8.83
C ARG A 57 9.90 11.48 8.64
N LYS A 58 10.69 11.36 9.71
CA LYS A 58 12.15 11.30 9.57
C LYS A 58 12.51 9.92 9.03
N SER A 59 12.75 9.82 7.72
CA SER A 59 13.33 8.61 7.13
C SER A 59 14.84 8.64 7.26
N LEU A 60 15.44 7.51 7.56
CA LEU A 60 16.89 7.36 7.58
C LEU A 60 17.42 7.49 6.14
N ASP A 61 18.29 8.47 5.88
CA ASP A 61 18.95 8.59 4.57
C ASP A 61 20.11 7.58 4.49
N ARG A 62 19.76 6.35 4.12
CA ARG A 62 20.72 5.25 3.97
C ARG A 62 21.85 5.62 2.99
N LYS A 63 21.55 6.34 1.91
CA LYS A 63 22.57 6.78 0.93
C LYS A 63 23.51 7.83 1.52
N GLY A 64 22.97 8.79 2.28
CA GLY A 64 23.76 9.79 2.99
C GLY A 64 24.64 9.17 4.06
N LEU A 65 24.13 8.16 4.77
CA LEU A 65 24.94 7.38 5.69
C LEU A 65 26.06 6.64 4.95
N GLU A 66 25.75 5.94 3.85
CA GLU A 66 26.73 5.15 3.08
C GLU A 66 27.86 6.02 2.53
N LYS A 67 27.55 7.26 2.12
CA LYS A 67 28.56 8.24 1.69
C LYS A 67 29.44 8.74 2.83
N ARG A 68 28.91 8.82 4.05
CA ARG A 68 29.58 9.47 5.20
C ARG A 68 30.35 8.49 6.09
N PHE A 69 29.85 7.27 6.23
CA PHE A 69 30.40 6.24 7.12
C PHE A 69 30.93 5.01 6.36
N GLY A 70 30.66 4.90 5.06
CA GLY A 70 31.01 3.73 4.25
C GLY A 70 29.99 2.61 4.39
N LYS A 71 29.88 1.76 3.36
CA LYS A 71 28.92 0.65 3.31
C LYS A 71 29.16 -0.39 4.40
N ASP A 72 30.42 -0.66 4.71
CA ASP A 72 30.81 -1.71 5.65
C ASP A 72 30.41 -1.39 7.10
N VAL A 73 30.47 -0.12 7.48
CA VAL A 73 30.03 0.33 8.82
C VAL A 73 28.51 0.20 8.95
N ILE A 74 27.76 0.51 7.90
CA ILE A 74 26.28 0.52 7.94
C ILE A 74 25.71 -0.88 7.84
N ALA A 75 26.35 -1.78 7.10
CA ALA A 75 25.97 -3.19 7.02
C ALA A 75 25.94 -3.84 8.41
N GLY A 76 26.79 -3.41 9.35
CA GLY A 76 26.78 -3.87 10.75
C GLY A 76 25.61 -3.36 11.59
N PHE A 77 24.88 -2.34 11.13
CA PHE A 77 23.67 -1.81 11.78
C PHE A 77 22.38 -2.26 11.08
N ASP A 78 22.47 -2.91 9.93
CA ASP A 78 21.35 -3.63 9.36
C ASP A 78 21.08 -4.85 10.24
N ARG A 79 19.87 -4.94 10.81
CA ARG A 79 19.43 -6.22 11.37
C ARG A 79 19.34 -7.21 10.22
N GLU A 80 19.89 -8.42 10.44
CA GLU A 80 19.71 -9.53 9.52
C GLU A 80 18.24 -9.61 9.16
N SER A 81 17.96 -9.47 7.86
CA SER A 81 16.60 -9.50 7.36
C SER A 81 16.12 -10.93 7.56
N VAL A 82 15.51 -11.19 8.71
CA VAL A 82 14.96 -12.50 9.03
C VAL A 82 13.98 -12.79 7.90
N PRO A 83 14.18 -13.87 7.12
CA PRO A 83 13.25 -14.22 6.06
C PRO A 83 11.89 -14.45 6.71
N PHE A 84 11.00 -13.46 6.59
CA PHE A 84 9.64 -13.60 7.02
C PHE A 84 8.85 -14.18 5.85
N TYR A 85 8.31 -15.37 6.04
CA TYR A 85 7.35 -15.93 5.11
C TYR A 85 6.09 -15.05 5.15
N VAL A 86 5.85 -14.27 4.09
CA VAL A 86 4.54 -13.66 3.89
C VAL A 86 3.63 -14.72 3.31
N VAL A 87 2.88 -15.40 4.18
CA VAL A 87 1.74 -16.20 3.76
C VAL A 87 0.61 -15.24 3.45
N ARG A 88 0.40 -14.94 2.16
CA ARG A 88 -0.84 -14.28 1.70
C ARG A 88 -1.90 -15.35 1.48
N THR A 89 -2.91 -15.38 2.34
CA THR A 89 -4.14 -16.15 2.13
C THR A 89 -5.13 -15.34 1.31
N THR A 90 -5.40 -15.79 0.09
CA THR A 90 -6.67 -15.51 -0.58
C THR A 90 -7.79 -16.31 0.11
N PRO A 91 -8.97 -15.72 0.40
CA PRO A 91 -10.11 -16.49 0.88
C PRO A 91 -10.80 -17.20 -0.29
N ARG A 92 -11.29 -18.44 -0.08
CA ARG A 92 -12.72 -18.69 -0.27
C ARG A 92 -13.29 -19.99 0.34
N VAL A 93 -14.52 -19.77 0.77
CA VAL A 93 -15.70 -20.62 1.00
C VAL A 93 -15.81 -21.36 2.33
N ALA A 94 -16.86 -20.98 3.04
CA ALA A 94 -17.58 -21.78 4.01
C ALA A 94 -17.94 -23.15 3.44
N ASP A 95 -17.95 -24.18 4.29
CA ASP A 95 -19.07 -25.12 4.25
C ASP A 95 -19.29 -25.81 5.61
N ALA A 96 -20.59 -26.01 5.88
CA ALA A 96 -21.24 -26.87 6.87
C ALA A 96 -21.13 -26.54 8.39
N ALA A 97 -22.08 -25.77 8.92
CA ALA A 97 -23.28 -26.30 9.64
C ALA A 97 -24.07 -25.17 10.31
#